data_AF-A0A6V8CEV5-F1
#
_entry.id   AF-A0A6V8CEV5-F1
#
_cell.length_a   1.000
_cell.length_b   1.000
_cell.length_c   1.000
_cell.angle_alpha   90.00
_cell.angle_beta   90.00
_cell.angle_gamma   90.00
#
_symmetry.space_group_name_H-M   'P 1'
#
loop_
_entity.id
_entity.type
_entity.pdbx_description
1 polymer ?
#
loop_
_entity_poly.entity_id
_entity_poly.type
_entity_poly.pdbx_seq_one_letter_code
_entity_poly.pdbx_strand_id
1 'polypeptide(L)'
;GFAGKAIIKGAMTFGIVSMVIIFGDWNLADVTTISEEYGDSAFTVYLFILYGFLFSILLTGMLEGFMFTYGILKNDILGIDEKLRKTFSTAIFATLGGVSLLIASEIMQDLVGGGGLIGAVIVGLPLIVLRKPIFSAINNFSTFLMPEAFTKAELSYIEAYEIAMEDRIITEEERKFLKLSAKTLGLDKERVDYIESWYNSNLEDEEE
;
A
#
# COMPACT_ATOMS: atom_id res chain seq x y z
N GLY A 1 -3.80 6.73 -12.37
CA GLY A 1 -3.21 5.39 -12.15
C GLY A 1 -1.82 5.28 -12.77
N PHE A 2 -0.99 4.36 -12.29
CA PHE A 2 0.44 4.22 -12.67
C PHE A 2 0.67 4.10 -14.20
N ALA A 3 -0.24 3.44 -14.93
CA ALA A 3 -0.16 3.33 -16.39
C ALA A 3 -0.33 4.68 -17.12
N GLY A 4 -1.24 5.54 -16.64
CA GLY A 4 -1.48 6.85 -17.24
C GLY A 4 -0.27 7.79 -17.15
N LYS A 5 0.44 7.79 -16.00
CA LYS A 5 1.68 8.58 -15.87
C LYS A 5 2.79 8.08 -16.78
N ALA A 6 2.93 6.76 -16.91
CA ALA A 6 3.99 6.16 -17.70
C ALA A 6 3.79 6.45 -19.20
N ILE A 7 2.54 6.42 -19.66
CA ILE A 7 2.20 6.72 -21.05
C ILE A 7 2.37 8.21 -21.34
N ILE A 8 1.78 9.10 -20.52
CA ILE A 8 1.82 10.55 -20.77
C ILE A 8 3.25 11.07 -20.66
N LYS A 9 3.96 10.78 -19.55
CA LYS A 9 5.34 11.23 -19.35
C LYS A 9 6.33 10.53 -20.28
N GLY A 10 6.13 9.23 -20.53
CA GLY A 10 6.97 8.48 -21.44
C GLY A 10 6.91 9.04 -22.87
N ALA A 11 5.69 9.21 -23.41
CA ALA A 11 5.49 9.74 -24.76
C ALA A 11 6.13 11.12 -24.94
N MET A 12 5.94 12.04 -23.98
CA MET A 12 6.51 13.39 -24.10
C MET A 12 8.02 13.42 -23.87
N THR A 13 8.57 12.50 -23.07
CA THR A 13 10.03 12.35 -22.93
C THR A 13 10.65 11.89 -24.25
N PHE A 14 10.04 10.91 -24.93
CA PHE A 14 10.46 10.52 -26.28
C PHE A 14 10.33 11.66 -27.29
N GLY A 15 9.29 12.50 -27.15
CA GLY A 15 9.13 13.73 -27.95
C GLY A 15 10.30 14.69 -27.79
N ILE A 16 10.72 14.99 -26.55
CA ILE A 16 11.87 15.88 -26.28
C ILE A 16 13.18 15.29 -26.81
N VAL A 17 13.41 13.98 -26.62
CA VAL A 17 14.61 13.33 -27.19
C VAL A 17 14.64 13.46 -28.71
N SER A 18 13.50 13.26 -29.37
CA SER A 18 13.39 13.41 -30.83
C SER A 18 13.63 14.86 -31.27
N MET A 19 13.13 15.82 -30.50
CA MET A 19 13.33 17.25 -30.73
C MET A 19 14.80 17.66 -30.61
N VAL A 20 15.52 17.18 -29.61
CA VAL A 20 16.97 17.42 -29.46
C VAL A 20 17.76 16.81 -30.63
N ILE A 21 17.37 15.63 -31.12
CA ILE A 21 18.04 14.99 -32.26
C ILE A 21 17.85 15.79 -33.57
N ILE A 22 16.65 16.33 -33.79
CA ILE A 22 16.29 17.01 -35.04
C ILE A 22 16.76 18.47 -35.04
N PHE A 23 16.58 19.16 -33.91
CA PHE A 23 16.76 20.61 -33.80
C PHE A 23 18.02 21.02 -33.02
N GLY A 24 18.71 20.09 -32.37
CA GLY A 24 19.95 20.34 -31.64
C GLY A 24 19.81 21.03 -30.28
N ASP A 25 18.64 21.61 -29.97
CA ASP A 25 18.35 22.26 -28.68
C ASP A 25 16.89 22.04 -28.23
N TRP A 26 16.62 22.33 -26.95
CA TRP A 26 15.31 22.21 -26.29
C TRP A 26 14.91 23.47 -25.51
N ASN A 27 15.41 24.64 -25.90
CA ASN A 27 15.19 25.90 -25.20
C ASN A 27 14.06 26.75 -25.81
N LEU A 28 13.34 27.48 -24.97
CA LEU A 28 12.36 28.49 -25.37
C LEU A 28 13.02 29.75 -25.96
N ALA A 29 14.29 30.01 -25.62
CA ALA A 29 15.02 31.18 -26.10
C ALA A 29 15.41 31.09 -27.59
N ASP A 30 15.61 29.88 -28.12
CA ASP A 30 15.98 29.63 -29.53
C ASP A 30 14.78 29.32 -30.44
N VAL A 31 13.56 29.57 -29.95
CA VAL A 31 12.31 29.36 -30.69
C VAL A 31 12.19 30.23 -31.94
N THR A 32 12.80 31.42 -31.94
CA THR A 32 12.86 32.32 -33.11
C THR A 32 13.77 31.77 -34.21
N THR A 33 14.87 31.14 -33.84
CA THR A 33 15.87 30.54 -34.73
C THR A 33 15.29 29.32 -35.47
N ILE A 34 14.47 28.53 -34.78
CA ILE A 34 13.76 27.38 -35.37
C ILE A 34 12.75 27.82 -36.46
N SER A 35 12.04 28.93 -36.24
CA SER A 35 11.06 29.46 -37.21
C SER A 35 11.75 29.92 -38.50
N GLU A 36 12.90 30.57 -38.37
CA GLU A 36 13.68 31.09 -39.51
C GLU A 36 14.37 29.98 -40.32
N GLU A 37 14.84 28.91 -39.68
CA GLU A 37 15.64 27.86 -40.33
C GLU A 37 14.80 26.67 -40.86
N TYR A 38 13.73 26.28 -40.15
CA TYR A 38 12.94 25.08 -40.47
C TYR A 38 11.50 25.38 -40.92
N GLY A 39 11.05 26.63 -40.81
CA GLY A 39 9.72 27.09 -41.22
C GLY A 39 8.59 26.84 -40.21
N ASP A 40 7.42 27.39 -40.52
CA ASP A 40 6.28 27.57 -39.61
C ASP A 40 5.64 26.24 -39.12
N SER A 41 5.71 25.18 -39.93
CA SER A 41 5.21 23.86 -39.58
C SER A 41 6.10 23.16 -38.55
N ALA A 42 7.43 23.29 -38.68
CA ALA A 42 8.39 22.75 -37.71
C ALA A 42 8.31 23.50 -36.37
N PHE A 43 8.11 24.81 -36.42
CA PHE A 43 7.86 25.66 -35.25
C PHE A 43 6.64 25.20 -34.43
N THR A 44 5.54 24.88 -35.10
CA THR A 44 4.31 24.40 -34.44
C THR A 44 4.55 23.07 -33.72
N VAL A 45 5.28 22.14 -34.35
CA VAL A 45 5.65 20.85 -33.76
C VAL A 45 6.60 21.03 -32.57
N TYR A 46 7.56 21.94 -32.68
CA TYR A 46 8.50 22.29 -31.61
C TYR A 46 7.77 22.77 -30.35
N LEU A 47 6.85 23.74 -30.51
CA LEU A 47 6.06 24.26 -29.39
C LEU A 47 5.13 23.20 -28.79
N PHE A 48 4.50 22.37 -29.63
CA PHE A 48 3.61 21.31 -29.15
C PHE A 48 4.36 20.30 -28.26
N ILE A 49 5.54 19.84 -28.68
CA ILE A 49 6.37 18.91 -27.91
C ILE A 49 6.85 19.56 -26.61
N LEU A 50 7.34 20.80 -26.68
CA LEU A 50 7.89 21.51 -25.52
C LEU A 50 6.82 21.80 -24.46
N TYR A 51 5.69 22.40 -24.84
CA TYR A 51 4.58 22.65 -23.91
C TYR A 51 3.96 21.35 -23.42
N GLY A 52 3.81 20.37 -24.31
CA GLY A 52 3.26 19.09 -23.94
C GLY A 52 4.14 18.33 -22.94
N PHE A 53 5.48 18.46 -23.00
CA PHE A 53 6.39 17.95 -21.99
C PHE A 53 6.24 18.66 -20.65
N LEU A 54 6.17 19.99 -20.63
CA LEU A 54 5.95 20.77 -19.41
C LEU A 54 4.62 20.39 -18.72
N PHE A 55 3.53 20.33 -19.50
CA PHE A 55 2.22 19.91 -19.00
C PHE A 55 2.22 18.46 -18.53
N SER A 56 2.96 17.57 -19.19
CA SER A 56 3.09 16.18 -18.75
C SER A 56 3.71 16.05 -17.37
N ILE A 57 4.71 16.87 -17.03
CA ILE A 57 5.31 16.85 -15.68
C ILE A 57 4.28 17.29 -14.64
N LEU A 58 3.58 18.39 -14.92
CA LEU A 58 2.56 18.95 -14.03
C LEU A 58 1.39 17.98 -13.81
N LEU A 59 0.84 17.40 -14.89
CA LEU A 59 -0.26 16.43 -14.81
C LEU A 59 0.17 15.14 -14.09
N THR A 60 1.42 14.71 -14.26
CA THR A 60 1.95 13.54 -13.54
C THR A 60 2.00 13.81 -12.03
N GLY A 61 2.52 14.97 -11.62
CA GLY A 61 2.56 15.36 -10.21
C GLY A 61 1.17 15.51 -9.60
N MET A 62 0.23 16.09 -10.35
CA MET A 62 -1.17 16.19 -9.92
C MET A 62 -1.82 14.81 -9.73
N LEU A 63 -1.63 13.88 -10.68
CA LEU A 63 -2.14 12.52 -10.57
C LEU A 63 -1.52 11.75 -9.39
N GLU A 64 -0.27 12.02 -9.05
CA GLU A 64 0.40 11.46 -7.88
C GLU A 64 -0.21 11.99 -6.59
N GLY A 65 -0.43 13.31 -6.48
CA GLY A 65 -1.15 13.91 -5.37
C GLY A 65 -2.54 13.30 -5.17
N PHE A 66 -3.32 13.15 -6.25
CA PHE A 66 -4.64 12.50 -6.17
C PHE A 66 -4.56 11.03 -5.74
N MET A 67 -3.60 10.26 -6.26
CA MET A 67 -3.43 8.85 -5.89
C MET A 67 -2.93 8.69 -4.45
N PHE A 68 -2.10 9.62 -3.97
CA PHE A 68 -1.61 9.65 -2.60
C PHE A 68 -2.72 10.01 -1.62
N THR A 69 -3.47 11.09 -1.89
CA THR A 69 -4.64 11.47 -1.08
C THR A 69 -5.71 10.38 -1.11
N TYR A 70 -5.98 9.78 -2.27
CA TYR A 70 -6.87 8.62 -2.38
C TYR A 70 -6.33 7.43 -1.58
N GLY A 71 -5.02 7.19 -1.60
CA GLY A 71 -4.37 6.11 -0.85
C GLY A 71 -4.47 6.32 0.66
N ILE A 72 -4.20 7.53 1.14
CA ILE A 72 -4.37 7.93 2.55
C ILE A 72 -5.84 7.77 2.94
N LEU A 73 -6.77 8.44 2.24
CA LEU A 73 -8.19 8.33 2.55
C LEU A 73 -8.69 6.88 2.49
N LYS A 74 -8.25 6.08 1.52
CA LYS A 74 -8.61 4.67 1.42
C LYS A 74 -7.98 3.80 2.51
N ASN A 75 -6.84 4.19 3.06
CA ASN A 75 -6.20 3.48 4.16
C ASN A 75 -6.77 3.93 5.51
N ASP A 76 -7.15 5.19 5.69
CA ASP A 76 -7.82 5.71 6.88
C ASP A 76 -9.30 5.26 6.95
N ILE A 77 -9.96 5.10 5.78
CA ILE A 77 -11.37 4.69 5.72
C ILE A 77 -11.52 3.16 5.83
N LEU A 78 -10.54 2.36 5.42
CA LEU A 78 -10.56 0.89 5.48
C LEU A 78 -9.47 0.38 6.42
N GLY A 79 -9.86 0.15 7.68
CA GLY A 79 -9.08 -0.40 8.80
C GLY A 79 -7.67 -0.88 8.47
N ILE A 80 -6.69 -0.10 8.95
CA ILE A 80 -5.25 -0.30 8.73
C ILE A 80 -4.82 -1.71 9.15
N ASP A 81 -5.43 -2.27 10.19
CA ASP A 81 -4.95 -3.46 10.86
C ASP A 81 -5.09 -4.76 10.04
N GLU A 82 -6.20 -4.95 9.34
CA GLU A 82 -6.39 -6.13 8.49
C GLU A 82 -5.44 -6.10 7.28
N LYS A 83 -5.23 -4.90 6.71
CA LYS A 83 -4.30 -4.71 5.59
C LYS A 83 -2.85 -4.81 6.06
N LEU A 84 -2.53 -4.27 7.23
CA LEU A 84 -1.21 -4.33 7.83
C LEU A 84 -0.85 -5.78 8.14
N ARG A 85 -1.76 -6.55 8.76
CA ARG A 85 -1.58 -7.98 9.01
C ARG A 85 -1.39 -8.80 7.74
N LYS A 86 -2.19 -8.53 6.70
CA LYS A 86 -2.02 -9.19 5.39
C LYS A 86 -0.71 -8.81 4.71
N THR A 87 -0.31 -7.54 4.79
CA THR A 87 0.93 -7.04 4.17
C THR A 87 2.15 -7.59 4.91
N PHE A 88 2.13 -7.60 6.23
CA PHE A 88 3.15 -8.20 7.09
C PHE A 88 3.29 -9.70 6.84
N SER A 89 2.18 -10.44 6.83
CA SER A 89 2.20 -11.89 6.56
C SER A 89 2.69 -12.19 5.14
N THR A 90 2.36 -11.35 4.16
CA THR A 90 2.88 -11.44 2.80
C THR A 90 4.39 -11.15 2.76
N ALA A 91 4.85 -10.15 3.50
CA ALA A 91 6.27 -9.80 3.59
C ALA A 91 7.07 -10.93 4.25
N ILE A 92 6.57 -11.53 5.33
CA ILE A 92 7.19 -12.70 5.97
C ILE A 92 7.26 -13.87 4.99
N PHE A 93 6.17 -14.18 4.29
CA PHE A 93 6.15 -15.27 3.31
C PHE A 93 7.18 -15.05 2.19
N ALA A 94 7.23 -13.85 1.63
CA ALA A 94 8.18 -13.51 0.56
C ALA A 94 9.63 -13.57 1.06
N THR A 95 9.88 -13.09 2.28
CA THR A 95 11.22 -13.07 2.88
C THR A 95 11.70 -14.48 3.22
N LEU A 96 10.91 -15.27 3.94
CA LEU A 96 11.25 -16.66 4.27
C LEU A 96 11.34 -17.53 3.02
N GLY A 97 10.41 -17.35 2.08
CA GLY A 97 10.42 -18.03 0.78
C GLY A 97 11.65 -17.68 -0.05
N GLY A 98 12.02 -16.39 -0.09
CA GLY A 98 13.21 -15.92 -0.80
C GLY A 98 14.52 -16.44 -0.18
N VAL A 99 14.65 -16.32 1.14
CA VAL A 99 15.83 -16.82 1.88
C VAL A 99 15.97 -18.34 1.73
N SER A 100 14.88 -19.09 1.86
CA SER A 100 14.91 -20.55 1.67
C SER A 100 15.30 -20.95 0.25
N LEU A 101 14.84 -20.22 -0.77
CA LEU A 101 15.25 -20.43 -2.16
C LEU A 101 16.75 -20.18 -2.36
N LEU A 102 17.30 -19.11 -1.76
CA LEU A 102 18.72 -18.80 -1.86
C LEU A 102 19.57 -19.89 -1.19
N ILE A 103 19.26 -20.24 0.06
CA ILE A 103 19.98 -21.27 0.81
C ILE A 103 19.94 -22.62 0.06
N ALA A 104 18.76 -23.02 -0.42
CA ALA A 104 18.63 -24.28 -1.13
C ALA A 104 19.36 -24.30 -2.47
N SER A 105 19.39 -23.16 -3.18
CA SER A 105 20.12 -23.03 -4.43
C SER A 105 21.63 -23.12 -4.20
N GLU A 106 22.16 -22.48 -3.14
CA GLU A 106 23.58 -22.54 -2.77
C GLU A 106 23.99 -23.96 -2.36
N ILE A 107 23.22 -24.62 -1.47
CA ILE A 107 23.50 -25.99 -1.02
C ILE A 107 23.51 -26.96 -2.21
N MET A 108 22.52 -26.86 -3.10
CA MET A 108 22.44 -27.76 -4.26
C MET A 108 23.52 -27.47 -5.31
N GLN A 109 23.97 -26.22 -5.41
CA GLN A 109 25.09 -25.86 -6.27
C GLN A 109 26.40 -26.47 -5.77
N ASP A 110 26.64 -26.48 -4.46
CA ASP A 110 27.81 -27.09 -3.83
C ASP A 110 27.80 -28.63 -3.94
N LEU A 111 26.64 -29.28 -3.80
CA LEU A 111 26.53 -30.73 -3.90
C LEU A 111 26.63 -31.28 -5.34
N VAL A 112 25.93 -30.65 -6.30
CA VAL A 112 25.68 -31.25 -7.62
C VAL A 112 26.46 -30.55 -8.75
N GLY A 113 27.15 -29.44 -8.48
CA GLY A 113 27.93 -28.71 -9.49
C GLY A 113 27.05 -28.19 -10.63
N GLY A 114 26.40 -27.04 -10.39
CA GLY A 114 25.39 -26.48 -11.31
C GLY A 114 23.94 -26.81 -10.92
N GLY A 115 23.74 -27.42 -9.74
CA GLY A 115 22.43 -27.76 -9.17
C GLY A 115 21.59 -26.57 -8.66
N GLY A 116 22.00 -25.32 -8.86
CA GLY A 116 21.25 -24.16 -8.36
C GLY A 116 19.81 -24.10 -8.87
N LEU A 117 19.59 -24.44 -10.15
CA LEU A 117 18.23 -24.57 -10.72
C LEU A 117 17.45 -25.73 -10.10
N ILE A 118 18.12 -26.82 -9.73
CA ILE A 118 17.51 -27.98 -9.07
C ILE A 118 17.07 -27.59 -7.65
N GLY A 119 17.90 -26.85 -6.90
CA GLY A 119 17.54 -26.31 -5.60
C GLY A 119 16.34 -25.36 -5.66
N ALA A 120 16.32 -24.49 -6.67
CA ALA A 120 15.19 -23.59 -6.90
C ALA A 120 13.88 -24.33 -7.22
N VAL A 121 13.94 -25.42 -8.00
CA VAL A 121 12.76 -26.24 -8.32
C VAL A 121 12.29 -27.03 -7.09
N ILE A 122 13.23 -27.64 -6.34
CA ILE A 122 12.92 -28.46 -5.15
C ILE A 122 12.23 -27.65 -4.07
N VAL A 123 12.61 -26.39 -3.86
CA VAL A 123 12.00 -25.52 -2.84
C VAL A 123 10.88 -24.64 -3.40
N GLY A 124 11.03 -24.14 -4.62
CA GLY A 124 10.07 -23.25 -5.26
C GLY A 124 8.71 -23.91 -5.56
N LEU A 125 8.71 -25.16 -6.05
CA LEU A 125 7.45 -25.89 -6.32
C LEU A 125 6.61 -26.08 -5.05
N PRO A 126 7.17 -26.61 -3.94
CA PRO A 126 6.45 -26.70 -2.68
C PRO A 126 5.96 -25.35 -2.17
N LEU A 127 6.76 -24.27 -2.25
CA LEU A 127 6.32 -22.94 -1.83
C LEU A 127 5.10 -22.43 -2.61
N ILE A 128 4.99 -22.78 -3.89
CA ILE A 128 3.82 -22.42 -4.72
C ILE A 128 2.62 -23.29 -4.36
N VAL A 129 2.79 -24.61 -4.26
CA VAL A 129 1.70 -25.55 -3.99
C VAL A 129 1.16 -25.39 -2.57
N LEU A 130 2.05 -25.25 -1.59
CA LEU A 130 1.73 -25.11 -0.17
C LEU A 130 1.52 -23.66 0.25
N ARG A 131 1.39 -22.71 -0.70
CA ARG A 131 1.17 -21.30 -0.40
C ARG A 131 0.04 -21.08 0.59
N LYS A 132 -1.12 -21.72 0.38
CA LYS A 132 -2.31 -21.56 1.24
C LYS A 132 -2.06 -21.97 2.70
N PRO A 133 -1.60 -23.21 2.99
CA PRO A 133 -1.33 -23.61 4.38
C PRO A 133 -0.20 -22.79 5.02
N ILE A 134 0.86 -22.44 4.27
CA ILE A 134 1.96 -21.61 4.80
C ILE A 134 1.44 -20.22 5.19
N PHE A 135 0.64 -19.57 4.33
CA PHE A 135 0.04 -18.27 4.66
C PHE A 135 -0.89 -18.36 5.87
N SER A 136 -1.64 -19.44 6.03
CA SER A 136 -2.49 -19.64 7.21
C SER A 136 -1.65 -19.76 8.49
N ALA A 137 -0.54 -20.49 8.45
CA ALA A 137 0.37 -20.62 9.60
C ALA A 137 1.03 -19.28 9.95
N ILE A 138 1.49 -18.53 8.94
CA ILE A 138 2.08 -17.18 9.14
C ILE A 138 1.04 -16.21 9.69
N ASN A 139 -0.19 -16.22 9.18
CA ASN A 139 -1.26 -15.36 9.70
C ASN A 139 -1.56 -15.67 11.18
N ASN A 140 -1.59 -16.95 11.57
CA ASN A 140 -1.80 -17.36 12.95
C ASN A 140 -0.65 -16.92 13.88
N PHE A 141 0.59 -16.95 13.40
CA PHE A 141 1.73 -16.40 14.12
C PHE A 141 1.68 -14.86 14.16
N SER A 142 1.24 -14.21 13.09
CA SER A 142 1.07 -12.77 13.03
C SER A 142 -0.01 -12.27 14.00
N THR A 143 -1.08 -13.04 14.25
CA THR A 143 -2.05 -12.73 15.32
C THR A 143 -1.46 -12.85 16.72
N PHE A 144 -0.38 -13.64 16.91
CA PHE A 144 0.34 -13.69 18.18
C PHE A 144 1.33 -12.53 18.34
N LEU A 145 1.88 -12.00 17.24
CA LEU A 145 2.89 -10.93 17.27
C LEU A 145 2.30 -9.51 17.11
N MET A 146 1.09 -9.41 16.55
CA MET A 146 0.23 -8.22 16.55
C MET A 146 -1.13 -8.61 17.19
N PRO A 147 -1.18 -8.76 18.53
CA PRO A 147 -2.36 -9.31 19.23
C PRO A 147 -3.54 -8.34 19.27
N GLU A 148 -3.29 -7.03 19.26
CA GLU A 148 -4.33 -6.05 19.54
C GLU A 148 -4.35 -4.97 18.48
N ALA A 149 -5.09 -5.30 17.43
CA ALA A 149 -5.36 -4.42 16.33
C ALA A 149 -6.89 -4.46 16.19
N PHE A 150 -7.57 -3.68 17.04
CA PHE A 150 -9.02 -3.61 17.06
C PHE A 150 -9.50 -3.26 15.66
N THR A 151 -10.47 -4.01 15.14
CA THR A 151 -11.04 -3.65 13.84
C THR A 151 -11.66 -2.26 13.92
N LYS A 152 -11.86 -1.57 12.78
CA LYS A 152 -12.50 -0.24 12.79
C LYS A 152 -13.87 -0.23 13.50
N ALA A 153 -14.62 -1.31 13.38
CA ALA A 153 -15.87 -1.49 14.09
C ALA A 153 -15.67 -1.60 15.61
N GLU A 154 -14.60 -2.28 16.03
CA GLU A 154 -14.22 -2.40 17.44
C GLU A 154 -13.70 -1.08 17.99
N LEU A 155 -12.88 -0.33 17.23
CA LEU A 155 -12.41 1.01 17.60
C LEU A 155 -13.58 1.99 17.77
N SER A 156 -14.51 2.05 16.81
CA SER A 156 -15.72 2.88 16.94
C SER A 156 -16.61 2.47 18.12
N TYR A 157 -16.58 1.18 18.49
CA TYR A 157 -17.27 0.71 19.69
C TYR A 157 -16.54 1.11 20.97
N ILE A 158 -15.19 1.04 20.99
CA ILE A 158 -14.35 1.52 22.08
C ILE A 158 -14.58 3.00 22.33
N GLU A 159 -14.56 3.84 21.29
CA GLU A 159 -14.85 5.28 21.39
C GLU A 159 -16.25 5.53 21.99
N ALA A 160 -17.26 4.77 21.55
CA ALA A 160 -18.60 4.87 22.10
C ALA A 160 -18.69 4.42 23.57
N TYR A 161 -17.91 3.40 23.94
CA TYR A 161 -17.82 2.91 25.32
C TYR A 161 -17.07 3.87 26.23
N GLU A 162 -15.98 4.47 25.76
CA GLU A 162 -15.23 5.55 26.42
C GLU A 162 -16.13 6.74 26.75
N ILE A 163 -16.91 7.23 25.77
CA ILE A 163 -17.88 8.31 26.00
C ILE A 163 -18.92 7.92 27.05
N ALA A 164 -19.40 6.68 27.02
CA ALA A 164 -20.36 6.16 27.99
C ALA A 164 -19.75 5.88 29.37
N MET A 165 -18.42 5.88 29.49
CA MET A 165 -17.67 5.66 30.72
C MET A 165 -17.01 6.93 31.25
N GLU A 166 -17.29 8.11 30.66
CA GLU A 166 -16.72 9.39 31.06
C GLU A 166 -16.94 9.71 32.55
N ASP A 167 -18.11 9.37 33.08
CA ASP A 167 -18.47 9.54 34.50
C ASP A 167 -18.23 8.28 35.35
N ARG A 168 -17.60 7.24 34.77
CA ARG A 168 -17.36 5.91 35.35
C ARG A 168 -18.65 5.16 35.76
N ILE A 169 -19.83 5.58 35.32
CA ILE A 169 -21.12 4.96 35.66
C ILE A 169 -21.97 4.76 34.42
N ILE A 170 -22.08 3.51 33.96
CA ILE A 170 -22.93 3.21 32.81
C ILE A 170 -24.40 3.12 33.22
N THR A 171 -25.21 4.07 32.75
CA THR A 171 -26.66 4.09 32.94
C THR A 171 -27.37 3.05 32.07
N GLU A 172 -28.64 2.75 32.37
CA GLU A 172 -29.44 1.82 31.56
C GLU A 172 -29.62 2.29 30.11
N GLU A 173 -29.68 3.60 29.88
CA GLU A 173 -29.84 4.17 28.53
C GLU A 173 -28.54 4.06 27.73
N GLU A 174 -27.38 4.35 28.33
CA GLU A 174 -26.07 4.13 27.70
C GLU A 174 -25.85 2.64 27.39
N ARG A 175 -26.29 1.75 28.28
CA ARG A 175 -26.22 0.30 28.05
C ARG A 175 -27.08 -0.15 26.88
N LYS A 176 -28.25 0.48 26.66
CA LYS A 176 -29.10 0.24 25.47
C LYS A 176 -28.44 0.80 24.21
N PHE A 177 -27.86 1.99 24.29
CA PHE A 177 -27.14 2.63 23.20
C PHE A 177 -25.95 1.78 22.74
N LEU A 178 -25.11 1.32 23.67
CA LEU A 178 -23.96 0.45 23.37
C LEU A 178 -24.38 -0.87 22.73
N LYS A 179 -25.45 -1.51 23.22
CA LYS A 179 -26.00 -2.72 22.58
C LYS A 179 -26.47 -2.47 21.15
N LEU A 180 -27.06 -1.31 20.88
CA LEU A 180 -27.47 -0.91 19.53
C LEU A 180 -26.25 -0.66 18.63
N SER A 181 -25.22 0.02 19.14
CA SER A 181 -23.97 0.28 18.43
C SER A 181 -23.26 -1.02 18.08
N ALA A 182 -23.09 -1.94 19.04
CA ALA A 182 -22.50 -3.27 18.81
C ALA A 182 -23.26 -4.05 17.72
N LYS A 183 -24.60 -4.06 17.78
CA LYS A 183 -25.43 -4.72 16.78
C LYS A 183 -25.32 -4.08 15.40
N THR A 184 -25.22 -2.76 15.32
CA THR A 184 -25.07 -2.00 14.06
C THR A 184 -23.69 -2.25 13.43
N LEU A 185 -22.66 -2.38 14.28
CA LEU A 185 -21.28 -2.63 13.90
C LEU A 185 -21.01 -4.12 13.61
N GLY A 186 -21.98 -5.01 13.87
CA GLY A 186 -21.87 -6.45 13.62
C GLY A 186 -20.95 -7.18 14.60
N LEU A 187 -20.77 -6.63 15.80
CA LEU A 187 -19.93 -7.23 16.85
C LEU A 187 -20.72 -8.33 17.59
N ASP A 188 -20.06 -9.46 17.81
CA ASP A 188 -20.60 -10.52 18.65
C ASP A 188 -20.47 -10.17 20.14
N LYS A 189 -21.33 -10.76 20.96
CA LYS A 189 -21.34 -10.51 22.41
C LYS A 189 -20.03 -10.88 23.08
N GLU A 190 -19.41 -12.00 22.71
CA GLU A 190 -18.13 -12.43 23.28
C GLU A 190 -17.01 -11.42 22.99
N ARG A 191 -17.07 -10.79 21.81
CA ARG A 191 -16.10 -9.77 21.40
C ARG A 191 -16.34 -8.43 22.10
N VAL A 192 -17.59 -8.03 22.30
CA VAL A 192 -17.97 -6.86 23.08
C VAL A 192 -17.46 -6.99 24.52
N ASP A 193 -17.72 -8.13 25.16
CA ASP A 193 -17.31 -8.37 26.55
C ASP A 193 -15.77 -8.33 26.69
N TYR A 194 -15.02 -8.85 25.70
CA TYR A 194 -13.56 -8.71 25.63
C TYR A 194 -13.12 -7.25 25.56
N ILE A 195 -13.73 -6.46 24.67
CA ILE A 195 -13.37 -5.05 24.45
C ILE A 195 -13.60 -4.21 25.70
N GLU A 196 -14.77 -4.36 26.34
CA GLU A 196 -15.09 -3.64 27.58
C GLU A 196 -14.12 -4.03 28.71
N SER A 197 -13.78 -5.32 28.83
CA SER A 197 -12.82 -5.81 29.83
C SER A 197 -11.41 -5.27 29.58
N TRP A 198 -10.96 -5.24 28.31
CA TRP A 198 -9.68 -4.67 27.92
C TRP A 198 -9.61 -3.16 28.20
N TYR A 199 -10.68 -2.41 27.92
CA TYR A 199 -10.71 -0.98 28.18
C TYR A 199 -10.63 -0.72 29.69
N ASN A 200 -11.39 -1.47 30.49
CA ASN A 200 -11.37 -1.35 31.94
C ASN A 200 -10.00 -1.72 32.55
N SER A 201 -9.29 -2.73 32.00
CA SER A 201 -7.95 -3.07 32.50
C SER A 201 -6.90 -2.02 32.15
N ASN A 202 -6.97 -1.41 30.96
CA ASN A 202 -6.03 -0.34 30.60
C ASN A 202 -6.29 0.97 31.36
N LEU A 203 -7.53 1.23 31.77
CA LEU A 203 -7.85 2.34 32.68
C LEU A 203 -7.19 2.18 34.06
N GLU A 204 -6.97 0.95 34.53
CA GLU A 204 -6.30 0.69 35.81
C GLU A 204 -4.78 0.90 35.73
N ASP A 205 -4.16 0.67 34.56
CA ASP A 205 -2.72 0.79 34.34
C ASP A 205 -2.22 2.24 34.14
N GLU A 206 -3.10 3.21 33.84
CA GLU A 206 -2.73 4.64 33.74
C GLU A 206 -2.53 5.33 35.11
N GLU A 207 -2.86 4.65 36.22
CA GLU A 207 -2.81 5.19 37.59
C GLU A 207 -1.59 4.69 38.44
N GLU A 208 -0.67 3.89 37.90
CA GLU A 208 0.64 3.52 38.52
C GLU A 208 1.87 4.18 37.86
#